data_AF-A0A2K3NE88-F1
#
_entry.id   AF-A0A2K3NE88-F1
#
_cell.length_a   1.000
_cell.length_b   1.000
_cell.length_c   1.000
_cell.angle_alpha   90.00
_cell.angle_beta   90.00
_cell.angle_gamma   90.00
#
_symmetry.space_group_name_H-M   'P 1'
#
loop_
_entity.id
_entity.type
_entity.pdbx_description
1 polymer ?
#
loop_
_entity_poly.entity_id
_entity_poly.type
_entity_poly.pdbx_seq_one_letter_code
_entity_poly.pdbx_strand_id
1 'polypeptide(L)'
;GSVCAARRAAGFVRGDDVLHKLFTELAYRYKDRTGGYTRVLRTRIRVGDAAPMAYIELIDRENELRQSKPPNPQPPQRPPLDPWAKSRLSRQYASPKVDKSDSDL
;
A
#
# COMPACT_ATOMS: atom_id res chain seq x y z
N GLY A 1 -8.27 -15.74 3.47
CA GLY A 1 -8.68 -15.61 2.05
C GLY A 1 -9.86 -16.54 1.77
N SER A 2 -10.60 -16.32 0.69
CA SER A 2 -11.67 -17.25 0.26
C SER A 2 -11.14 -18.32 -0.70
N VAL A 3 -11.87 -19.43 -0.85
CA VAL A 3 -11.49 -20.54 -1.78
C VAL A 3 -11.35 -20.05 -3.22
N CYS A 4 -12.24 -19.16 -3.68
CA CYS A 4 -12.17 -18.55 -5.00
C CYS A 4 -10.88 -17.74 -5.18
N ALA A 5 -10.50 -16.96 -4.17
CA ALA A 5 -9.25 -16.18 -4.19
C ALA A 5 -8.01 -17.08 -4.21
N ALA A 6 -8.01 -18.19 -3.46
CA ALA A 6 -6.92 -19.16 -3.44
C ALA A 6 -6.72 -19.82 -4.81
N ARG A 7 -7.81 -20.28 -5.46
CA ARG A 7 -7.75 -20.85 -6.82
C ARG A 7 -7.23 -19.83 -7.84
N ARG A 8 -7.64 -18.57 -7.72
CA ARG A 8 -7.13 -17.49 -8.58
C ARG A 8 -5.63 -17.27 -8.38
N ALA A 9 -5.18 -17.24 -7.13
CA ALA A 9 -3.76 -17.05 -6.80
C ALA A 9 -2.88 -18.22 -7.30
N ALA A 10 -3.38 -19.46 -7.23
CA ALA A 10 -2.69 -20.66 -7.76
C ALA A 10 -2.45 -20.59 -9.28
N GLY A 11 -3.25 -19.80 -10.02
CA GLY A 11 -3.00 -19.52 -11.44
C GLY A 11 -1.71 -18.73 -11.70
N PHE A 12 -1.24 -17.94 -10.72
CA PHE A 12 -0.06 -17.08 -10.81
C PHE A 12 1.13 -17.61 -10.02
N VAL A 13 0.89 -18.00 -8.76
CA VAL A 13 1.92 -18.51 -7.86
C VAL A 13 1.98 -20.02 -8.01
N ARG A 14 3.13 -20.53 -8.41
CA ARG A 14 3.40 -21.98 -8.54
C ARG A 14 3.94 -22.51 -7.22
N GLY A 15 3.45 -23.67 -6.79
CA GLY A 15 3.89 -24.36 -5.58
C GLY A 15 2.93 -24.17 -4.39
N ASP A 16 2.54 -25.29 -3.78
CA ASP A 16 1.54 -25.31 -2.71
C ASP A 16 2.07 -24.70 -1.41
N ASP A 17 3.36 -24.87 -1.11
CA ASP A 17 4.00 -24.29 0.08
C ASP A 17 4.00 -22.75 0.04
N VAL A 18 4.27 -22.18 -1.13
CA VAL A 18 4.27 -20.73 -1.33
C VAL A 18 2.85 -20.18 -1.23
N LEU A 19 1.88 -20.90 -1.81
CA LEU A 19 0.47 -20.55 -1.71
C LEU A 19 -0.02 -20.60 -0.26
N HIS A 20 0.40 -21.62 0.49
CA HIS A 20 0.10 -21.73 1.92
C HIS A 20 0.65 -20.53 2.68
N LYS A 21 1.94 -20.22 2.51
CA LYS A 21 2.62 -19.07 3.14
C LYS A 21 1.95 -17.73 2.83
N LEU A 22 1.44 -17.56 1.60
CA LEU A 22 0.72 -16.35 1.19
C LEU A 22 -0.55 -16.13 2.03
N PHE A 23 -1.31 -17.18 2.28
CA PHE A 23 -2.59 -17.08 2.99
C PHE A 23 -2.47 -17.22 4.51
N THR A 24 -1.34 -17.68 5.04
CA THR A 24 -1.08 -17.77 6.48
C THR A 24 -0.22 -16.61 6.97
N GLU A 25 1.10 -16.69 6.79
CA GLU A 25 2.06 -15.74 7.34
C GLU A 25 1.91 -14.33 6.75
N LEU A 26 1.87 -14.22 5.42
CA LEU A 26 1.83 -12.91 4.76
C LEU A 26 0.48 -12.22 4.94
N ALA A 27 -0.60 -12.98 4.95
CA ALA A 27 -1.93 -12.47 5.23
C ALA A 27 -2.03 -11.88 6.65
N TYR A 28 -1.45 -12.54 7.65
CA TYR A 28 -1.39 -12.03 9.01
C TYR A 28 -0.50 -10.79 9.12
N ARG A 29 0.71 -10.85 8.54
CA ARG A 29 1.69 -9.75 8.57
C ARG A 29 1.14 -8.44 8.00
N TYR A 30 0.38 -8.51 6.91
CA TYR A 30 -0.10 -7.32 6.20
C TYR A 30 -1.56 -6.96 6.44
N LYS A 31 -2.19 -7.53 7.47
CA LYS A 31 -3.61 -7.31 7.76
C LYS A 31 -3.99 -5.82 7.84
N ASP A 32 -3.15 -5.01 8.46
CA ASP A 32 -3.42 -3.58 8.70
C ASP A 32 -2.82 -2.67 7.63
N ARG A 33 -2.02 -3.22 6.70
CA ARG A 33 -1.33 -2.45 5.66
C ARG A 33 -2.20 -2.37 4.41
N THR A 34 -2.60 -1.17 4.04
CA THR A 34 -3.42 -0.92 2.85
C THR A 34 -2.55 -0.52 1.65
N GLY A 35 -1.78 -1.49 1.14
CA GLY A 35 -0.92 -1.33 -0.04
C GLY A 35 0.56 -1.09 0.27
N GLY A 36 1.40 -1.18 -0.77
CA GLY A 36 2.86 -1.04 -0.64
C GLY A 36 3.49 -2.19 0.14
N TYR A 37 3.26 -3.44 -0.30
CA TYR A 37 3.77 -4.64 0.35
C TYR A 37 5.24 -4.98 0.00
N THR A 38 5.73 -4.43 -1.11
CA THR A 38 7.07 -4.65 -1.64
C THR A 38 7.88 -3.37 -1.67
N ARG A 39 9.20 -3.48 -1.52
CA ARG A 39 10.16 -2.40 -1.75
C ARG A 39 11.17 -2.82 -2.82
N VAL A 40 11.55 -1.87 -3.67
CA VAL A 40 12.65 -2.02 -4.63
C VAL A 40 13.75 -1.03 -4.25
N LEU A 41 14.96 -1.54 -4.02
CA LEU A 41 16.14 -0.75 -3.73
C LEU A 41 17.15 -0.91 -4.86
N ARG A 42 17.47 0.20 -5.53
CA ARG A 42 18.49 0.20 -6.58
C ARG A 42 19.86 -0.05 -5.96
N THR A 43 20.65 -0.90 -6.60
CA THR A 43 21.98 -1.30 -6.14
C THR A 43 23.04 -0.91 -7.17
N ARG A 44 24.16 -1.65 -7.22
CA ARG A 44 25.25 -1.46 -8.19
C ARG A 44 24.86 -1.92 -9.59
N ILE A 45 25.69 -1.55 -10.54
CA ILE A 45 25.68 -2.12 -11.89
C ILE A 45 26.32 -3.53 -11.84
N ARG A 46 25.73 -4.50 -12.55
CA ARG A 46 26.27 -5.85 -12.65
C ARG A 46 27.56 -5.84 -13.47
N VAL A 47 28.58 -6.51 -12.93
CA VAL A 47 29.90 -6.64 -13.58
C VAL A 47 29.75 -7.61 -14.76
N GLY A 48 30.20 -7.19 -15.94
CA GLY A 48 30.21 -8.01 -17.16
C GLY A 48 29.26 -7.50 -18.26
N ASP A 49 28.06 -7.06 -17.91
CA ASP A 49 27.03 -6.63 -18.88
C ASP A 49 26.46 -5.23 -18.61
N ALA A 50 27.01 -4.53 -17.62
CA ALA A 50 26.57 -3.21 -17.19
C ALA A 50 25.06 -3.11 -16.85
N ALA A 51 24.41 -4.23 -16.49
CA ALA A 51 22.98 -4.23 -16.19
C ALA A 51 22.68 -3.54 -14.83
N PRO A 52 21.67 -2.66 -14.74
CA PRO A 52 21.25 -2.07 -13.48
C PRO A 52 20.57 -3.11 -12.59
N MET A 53 21.07 -3.29 -11.36
CA MET A 53 20.53 -4.26 -10.41
C MET A 53 19.69 -3.60 -9.30
N ALA A 54 18.75 -4.34 -8.75
CA ALA A 54 17.97 -3.93 -7.58
C ALA A 54 17.69 -5.11 -6.65
N TYR A 55 17.58 -4.83 -5.35
CA TYR A 55 16.97 -5.74 -4.39
C TYR A 55 15.46 -5.52 -4.36
N ILE A 56 14.70 -6.60 -4.42
CA ILE A 56 13.26 -6.60 -4.13
C ILE A 56 13.01 -7.33 -2.82
N GLU A 57 12.25 -6.71 -1.94
CA GLU A 57 11.93 -7.29 -0.63
C GLU A 57 10.48 -7.07 -0.25
N LEU A 58 9.99 -7.97 0.62
CA LEU A 58 8.74 -7.84 1.34
C LEU A 58 8.97 -6.95 2.57
N ILE A 59 8.02 -6.04 2.82
CA ILE A 59 8.06 -5.08 3.92
C ILE A 59 7.58 -5.73 5.25
N ASP A 60 7.78 -5.08 6.39
CA ASP A 60 7.41 -5.51 7.75
C ASP A 60 7.98 -6.90 8.10
N ARG A 61 9.21 -7.16 7.65
CA ARG A 61 9.96 -8.38 7.95
C ARG A 61 11.11 -8.08 8.90
N GLU A 62 11.63 -9.12 9.53
CA GLU A 62 12.88 -9.01 10.27
C GLU A 62 14.03 -8.65 9.32
N ASN A 63 14.95 -7.79 9.76
CA ASN A 63 16.15 -7.38 9.03
C ASN A 63 15.87 -6.70 7.66
N GLU A 64 14.89 -5.80 7.61
CA GLU A 64 14.68 -4.95 6.43
C GLU A 64 15.90 -4.08 6.10
N LEU A 65 16.20 -3.94 4.81
CA LEU A 65 17.28 -3.07 4.34
C LEU A 65 17.02 -1.59 4.64
N ARG A 66 15.74 -1.19 4.64
CA ARG A 66 15.30 0.15 4.99
C ARG A 66 14.03 0.05 5.80
N GLN A 67 13.93 0.72 6.94
CA GLN A 67 12.70 0.68 7.73
C GLN A 67 11.50 1.24 6.96
N SER A 68 10.38 0.51 6.97
CA SER A 68 9.12 0.94 6.36
C SER A 68 8.40 1.98 7.23
N LYS A 69 7.53 2.77 6.61
CA LYS A 69 6.56 3.56 7.38
C LYS A 69 5.54 2.60 7.99
N PRO A 70 5.09 2.83 9.23
CA PRO A 70 4.07 1.99 9.84
C PRO A 70 2.79 1.96 8.98
N PRO A 71 2.00 0.87 9.05
CA PRO A 71 0.74 0.79 8.34
C PRO A 71 -0.18 1.94 8.78
N ASN A 72 -0.68 2.72 7.82
CA ASN A 72 -1.64 3.79 8.03
C ASN A 72 -2.95 3.40 7.34
N PRO A 73 -4.11 3.45 8.02
CA PRO A 73 -5.39 3.23 7.36
C PRO A 73 -5.60 4.23 6.21
N GLN A 74 -6.13 3.74 5.08
CA GLN A 74 -6.48 4.60 3.96
C GLN A 74 -7.59 5.58 4.40
N PRO A 75 -7.43 6.89 4.16
CA PRO A 75 -8.49 7.84 4.43
C PRO A 75 -9.70 7.53 3.52
N PRO A 76 -10.92 7.83 3.96
CA PRO A 76 -12.11 7.63 3.14
C PRO A 76 -11.99 8.44 1.84
N GLN A 77 -12.48 7.87 0.73
CA GLN A 77 -12.51 8.56 -0.55
C GLN A 77 -13.40 9.81 -0.43
N ARG A 78 -12.85 10.96 -0.80
CA ARG A 78 -13.62 12.22 -0.88
C ARG A 78 -14.08 12.42 -2.32
N PRO A 79 -15.29 12.94 -2.56
CA PRO A 79 -15.70 13.31 -3.91
C PRO A 79 -14.71 14.32 -4.49
N PRO A 80 -14.37 14.23 -5.79
CA PRO A 80 -13.49 15.20 -6.41
C PRO A 80 -14.14 16.58 -6.36
N LEU A 81 -13.43 17.56 -5.82
CA LEU A 81 -13.85 18.96 -5.88
C LEU A 81 -13.53 19.55 -7.26
N ASP A 82 -14.41 20.43 -7.75
CA ASP A 82 -14.18 21.19 -8.96
C ASP A 82 -12.83 21.93 -8.90
N PRO A 83 -12.05 21.98 -10.00
CA PRO A 83 -10.75 22.65 -10.01
C PRO A 83 -10.81 24.11 -9.53
N TRP A 84 -11.90 24.82 -9.85
CA TRP A 84 -12.10 26.21 -9.44
C TRP A 84 -12.41 26.36 -7.93
N ALA A 85 -12.95 25.32 -7.29
CA ALA A 85 -13.16 25.25 -5.84
C ALA A 85 -11.86 25.02 -5.06
N LYS A 86 -10.77 24.64 -5.73
CA LYS A 86 -9.44 24.46 -5.13
C LYS A 86 -8.58 25.73 -5.17
N SER A 87 -9.03 26.79 -5.85
CA SER A 87 -8.30 28.05 -5.93
C SER A 87 -8.13 28.66 -4.53
N ARG A 88 -6.96 29.22 -4.24
CA ARG A 88 -6.70 29.92 -2.97
C ARG A 88 -7.65 31.11 -2.77
N LEU A 89 -8.06 31.76 -3.86
CA LEU A 89 -9.03 32.87 -3.86
C LEU A 89 -10.43 32.40 -3.48
N SER A 90 -10.87 31.24 -4.01
CA SER A 90 -12.20 30.70 -3.68
C SER A 90 -12.26 30.09 -2.28
N ARG A 91 -11.12 29.72 -1.68
CA ARG A 91 -11.03 29.25 -0.29
C ARG A 91 -11.43 30.30 0.74
N GLN A 92 -11.28 31.59 0.43
CA GLN A 92 -11.72 32.70 1.28
C GLN A 92 -13.25 32.81 1.33
N TYR A 93 -13.94 32.30 0.31
CA TYR A 93 -15.41 32.26 0.21
C TYR A 93 -15.99 30.87 0.50
N ALA A 94 -15.16 29.89 0.85
CA ALA A 94 -15.63 28.55 1.20
C ALA A 94 -16.31 28.59 2.58
N SER A 95 -17.46 27.93 2.71
CA SER A 95 -18.14 27.79 4.00
C SER A 95 -17.19 27.20 5.05
N PRO A 96 -17.25 27.67 6.31
CA PRO A 96 -16.40 27.16 7.37
C PRO A 96 -16.56 25.65 7.51
N LYS A 97 -15.47 24.98 7.88
CA LYS A 97 -15.46 23.53 8.01
C LYS A 97 -16.38 23.17 9.17
N VAL A 98 -17.48 22.46 8.88
CA VAL A 98 -18.37 21.93 9.92
C VAL A 98 -17.57 20.90 10.70
N ASP A 99 -17.28 21.22 11.96
CA ASP A 99 -16.67 20.28 12.87
C ASP A 99 -17.69 19.21 13.25
N LYS A 100 -17.20 17.99 13.39
CA LYS A 100 -18.00 16.77 13.54
C LYS A 100 -18.79 16.70 14.87
N SER A 101 -18.77 17.76 15.68
CA SER A 101 -19.41 17.86 16.99
C SER A 101 -20.88 18.25 16.97
N ASP A 102 -21.40 18.75 15.84
CA ASP A 102 -22.76 19.32 15.76
C ASP A 102 -23.84 18.35 15.23
N SER A 103 -23.52 17.07 15.00
CA SER A 103 -24.46 16.09 14.42
C SER A 103 -25.17 15.17 15.42
N ASP A 104 -24.97 15.36 16.73
CA ASP A 104 -25.54 14.52 17.79
C ASP A 104 -26.40 15.34 18.78
N LEU A 105 -27.43 16.04 18.28
CA LEU A 105 -28.59 16.53 19.05
C LEU A 105 -29.89 16.28 18.28
#